data_AF-A0A2V7JF80-F1
#
_entry.id   AF-A0A2V7JF80-F1
#
_cell.length_a   1.000
_cell.length_b   1.000
_cell.length_c   1.000
_cell.angle_alpha   90.00
_cell.angle_beta   90.00
_cell.angle_gamma   90.00
#
_symmetry.space_group_name_H-M   'P 1'
#
loop_
_entity.id
_entity.type
_entity.pdbx_description
1 polymer ?
#
loop_
_entity_poly.entity_id
_entity_poly.type
_entity_poly.pdbx_seq_one_letter_code
_entity_poly.pdbx_strand_id
1 'polypeptide(L)'
;MRRAPPKLKRTAIEHLVWVGGCDGFGLTRRELLWQVGLWLPPEAERGGDVGGRRQLELALNHPHEGLRFGGLAAAERLLAEYDVLGFAASGHPLSLLRGALPRGVVQSDALPRLEHDAPVEVAGLVVARQRPETAKGFVFVLLEDEGGMTNVIVRPDVYERYRAAIRGEPLLWVRGTLAKDDGTVNVLAEVAKGRSCRGDRRLRIPHSTLRIRLSKVHAPRGAGVEGLGLTFSLDQREVFRCHSAKSRRSPGAASGASKRPFRT
;
A
#
# COMPACT_ATOMS: atom_id res chain seq x y z
N MET A 1 35.67 5.60 4.00
CA MET A 1 35.42 4.16 3.77
C MET A 1 33.99 3.85 4.21
N ARG A 2 33.00 3.89 3.30
CA ARG A 2 31.61 3.55 3.62
C ARG A 2 31.41 2.08 3.29
N ARG A 3 31.46 1.20 4.29
CA ARG A 3 31.16 -0.24 4.10
C ARG A 3 29.86 -0.56 4.83
N ALA A 4 28.91 -1.16 4.11
CA ALA A 4 27.78 -1.79 4.75
C ALA A 4 28.25 -3.00 5.57
N PRO A 5 27.69 -3.26 6.76
CA PRO A 5 28.03 -4.43 7.55
C PRO A 5 27.69 -5.71 6.77
N PRO A 6 28.57 -6.71 6.72
CA PRO A 6 28.43 -7.90 5.86
C PRO A 6 27.21 -8.78 6.20
N LYS A 7 26.57 -8.54 7.36
CA LYS A 7 25.43 -9.32 7.84
C LYS A 7 24.07 -8.78 7.42
N LEU A 8 23.96 -7.54 6.94
CA LEU A 8 22.67 -6.97 6.52
C LEU A 8 22.45 -7.08 5.01
N LYS A 9 21.33 -7.72 4.63
CA LYS A 9 20.90 -7.80 3.23
C LYS A 9 20.39 -6.43 2.76
N ARG A 10 20.55 -6.14 1.46
CA ARG A 10 20.06 -4.90 0.82
C ARG A 10 18.57 -4.71 1.08
N THR A 11 17.78 -5.76 0.86
CA THR A 11 16.33 -5.76 1.10
C THR A 11 15.95 -5.35 2.51
N ALA A 12 16.70 -5.80 3.53
CA ALA A 12 16.45 -5.41 4.92
C ALA A 12 16.69 -3.93 5.17
N ILE A 13 17.73 -3.36 4.56
CA ILE A 13 18.02 -1.91 4.65
C ILE A 13 16.92 -1.10 3.94
N GLU A 14 16.53 -1.52 2.74
CA GLU A 14 15.46 -0.87 1.98
C GLU A 14 14.12 -0.93 2.74
N HIS A 15 13.77 -2.07 3.31
CA HIS A 15 12.57 -2.23 4.15
C HIS A 15 12.59 -1.30 5.36
N LEU A 16 13.74 -1.18 6.04
CA LEU A 16 13.90 -0.26 7.18
C LEU A 16 13.62 1.19 6.78
N VAL A 17 14.09 1.61 5.60
CA VAL A 17 13.81 2.95 5.05
C VAL A 17 12.34 3.09 4.67
N TRP A 18 11.75 2.08 4.02
CA TRP A 18 10.34 2.10 3.61
C TRP A 18 9.37 2.29 4.77
N VAL A 19 9.61 1.59 5.88
CA VAL A 19 8.77 1.66 7.10
C VAL A 19 9.06 2.87 7.97
N GLY A 20 10.07 3.68 7.64
CA GLY A 20 10.43 4.88 8.41
C GLY A 20 11.40 4.66 9.56
N GLY A 21 12.01 3.49 9.68
CA GLY A 21 13.04 3.23 10.69
C GLY A 21 14.28 4.14 10.57
N CYS A 22 14.43 4.82 9.43
CA CYS A 22 15.52 5.76 9.14
C CYS A 22 15.07 7.24 9.10
N ASP A 23 13.82 7.56 9.47
CA ASP A 23 13.28 8.92 9.37
C ASP A 23 14.05 9.94 10.26
N GLY A 24 14.75 9.46 11.30
CA GLY A 24 15.61 10.27 12.18
C GLY A 24 16.92 10.77 11.54
N PHE A 25 17.27 10.33 10.33
CA PHE A 25 18.50 10.76 9.65
C PHE A 25 18.39 12.12 8.94
N GLY A 26 17.24 12.80 9.01
CA GLY A 26 17.05 14.13 8.43
C GLY A 26 16.99 14.16 6.90
N LEU A 27 16.87 12.99 6.27
CA LEU A 27 16.69 12.82 4.82
C LEU A 27 15.31 12.26 4.54
N THR A 28 14.76 12.55 3.36
CA THR A 28 13.50 11.94 2.93
C THR A 28 13.69 10.43 2.66
N ARG A 29 12.65 9.62 2.88
CA ARG A 29 12.69 8.17 2.55
C ARG A 29 13.14 7.92 1.10
N ARG A 30 12.75 8.79 0.14
CA ARG A 30 13.19 8.70 -1.27
C ARG A 30 14.69 8.96 -1.44
N GLU A 31 15.23 9.98 -0.77
CA GLU A 31 16.67 10.25 -0.77
C GLU A 31 17.46 9.11 -0.13
N LEU A 32 16.98 8.57 0.99
CA LEU A 32 17.60 7.44 1.67
C LEU A 32 17.65 6.20 0.76
N LEU A 33 16.53 5.84 0.11
CA LEU A 33 16.49 4.72 -0.83
C LEU A 33 17.45 4.92 -2.01
N TRP A 34 17.55 6.15 -2.52
CA TRP A 34 18.50 6.48 -3.58
C TRP A 34 19.96 6.31 -3.11
N GLN A 35 20.29 6.78 -1.90
CA GLN A 35 21.63 6.64 -1.32
C GLN A 35 21.99 5.18 -1.02
N VAL A 36 21.03 4.36 -0.60
CA VAL A 36 21.22 2.89 -0.46
C VAL A 36 21.64 2.27 -1.78
N GLY A 37 21.09 2.76 -2.90
CA GLY A 37 21.51 2.44 -4.26
C GLY A 37 23.01 2.66 -4.52
N LEU A 38 23.57 3.75 -4.01
CA LEU A 38 25.00 4.09 -4.17
C LEU A 38 25.92 3.29 -3.25
N TRP A 39 25.49 2.96 -2.03
CA TRP A 39 26.36 2.34 -1.02
C TRP A 39 26.44 0.82 -1.10
N LEU A 40 25.44 0.17 -1.69
CA LEU A 40 25.39 -1.28 -1.82
C LEU A 40 25.62 -1.67 -3.28
N PRO A 41 26.60 -2.53 -3.60
CA PRO A 41 26.74 -3.03 -4.96
C PRO A 41 25.48 -3.80 -5.39
N PRO A 42 25.16 -3.83 -6.70
CA PRO A 42 24.06 -4.64 -7.22
C PRO A 42 24.26 -6.12 -6.85
N GLU A 43 23.18 -6.83 -6.58
CA GLU A 43 23.22 -8.21 -6.07
C GLU A 43 23.97 -9.18 -7.00
N ALA A 44 23.99 -8.89 -8.31
CA ALA A 44 24.68 -9.66 -9.34
C ALA A 44 26.22 -9.71 -9.19
N GLU A 45 26.83 -8.80 -8.44
CA GLU A 45 28.30 -8.68 -8.35
C GLU A 45 28.91 -9.31 -7.09
N ARG A 46 28.10 -9.95 -6.23
CA ARG A 46 28.59 -10.53 -4.96
C ARG A 46 29.31 -11.88 -5.10
N GLY A 47 29.31 -12.48 -6.30
CA GLY A 47 29.86 -13.82 -6.55
C GLY A 47 31.22 -13.87 -7.25
N GLY A 48 31.80 -12.73 -7.63
CA GLY A 48 33.13 -12.68 -8.25
C GLY A 48 34.22 -12.50 -7.20
N ASP A 49 35.22 -13.38 -7.20
CA ASP A 49 36.50 -13.16 -6.50
C ASP A 49 37.18 -11.92 -7.12
N VAL A 50 36.90 -10.74 -6.55
CA VAL A 50 37.57 -9.50 -6.96
C VAL A 50 38.77 -9.31 -6.08
N GLY A 51 39.85 -9.99 -6.43
CA GLY A 51 41.19 -9.68 -5.97
C GLY A 51 41.45 -8.17 -6.06
N GLY A 52 41.58 -7.53 -4.89
CA GLY A 52 42.51 -6.44 -4.64
C GLY A 52 42.40 -5.13 -5.43
N ARG A 53 41.43 -4.93 -6.32
CA ARG A 53 41.28 -3.64 -7.02
C ARG A 53 40.39 -2.71 -6.21
N ARG A 54 41.03 -1.94 -5.31
CA ARG A 54 40.45 -0.70 -4.78
C ARG A 54 40.23 0.23 -5.98
N GLN A 55 39.04 0.19 -6.57
CA GLN A 55 38.60 1.24 -7.50
C GLN A 55 38.75 2.56 -6.74
N LEU A 56 39.77 3.35 -7.10
CA LEU A 56 39.92 4.70 -6.57
C LEU A 56 38.69 5.48 -7.03
N GLU A 57 38.05 6.20 -6.10
CA GLU A 57 36.91 7.05 -6.44
C GLU A 57 37.39 8.13 -7.40
N LEU A 58 37.15 7.91 -8.69
CA LEU A 58 37.31 8.95 -9.70
C LEU A 58 36.22 9.97 -9.39
N ALA A 59 36.60 11.16 -8.95
CA ALA A 59 35.67 12.24 -8.67
C ALA A 59 35.01 12.68 -9.98
N LEU A 60 33.95 11.98 -10.37
CA LEU A 60 33.11 12.33 -11.48
C LEU A 60 32.20 13.46 -11.01
N ASN A 61 32.12 14.54 -11.79
CA ASN A 61 31.03 15.50 -11.64
C ASN A 61 29.73 14.74 -11.87
N HIS A 62 29.01 14.43 -10.79
CA HIS A 62 27.75 13.70 -10.87
C HIS A 62 26.63 14.71 -11.03
N PRO A 63 26.06 14.91 -12.24
CA PRO A 63 24.98 15.88 -12.48
C PRO A 63 23.70 15.59 -11.67
N HIS A 64 23.69 14.47 -10.95
CA HIS A 64 22.57 13.99 -10.15
C HIS A 64 22.81 14.05 -8.63
N GLU A 65 23.99 14.48 -8.17
CA GLU A 65 24.34 14.56 -6.74
C GLU A 65 23.46 15.57 -5.97
N GLY A 66 22.99 16.61 -6.66
CA GLY A 66 22.11 17.64 -6.09
C GLY A 66 20.61 17.38 -6.26
N LEU A 67 20.18 16.23 -6.79
CA LEU A 67 18.75 15.98 -7.01
C LEU A 67 18.01 15.97 -5.66
N ARG A 68 17.02 16.86 -5.54
CA ARG A 68 16.11 16.87 -4.41
C ARG A 68 14.91 15.99 -4.73
N PHE A 69 14.57 15.10 -3.82
CA PHE A 69 13.36 14.30 -3.93
C PHE A 69 12.32 14.87 -2.96
N GLY A 70 11.10 15.07 -3.42
CA GLY A 70 10.00 15.34 -2.50
C GLY A 70 9.79 14.15 -1.56
N GLY A 71 9.34 14.38 -0.33
CA GLY A 71 9.00 13.28 0.58
C GLY A 71 7.84 12.42 0.07
N LEU A 72 7.66 11.25 0.69
CA LEU A 72 6.43 10.48 0.52
C LEU A 72 5.26 11.22 1.18
N ALA A 73 4.12 11.29 0.50
CA ALA A 73 2.87 11.76 1.10
C ALA A 73 2.39 10.79 2.19
N ALA A 74 1.55 11.24 3.12
CA ALA A 74 1.09 10.42 4.24
C ALA A 74 0.47 9.08 3.80
N ALA A 75 -0.38 9.11 2.77
CA ALA A 75 -0.96 7.90 2.18
C ALA A 75 0.10 6.96 1.56
N GLU A 76 1.15 7.51 0.95
CA GLU A 76 2.24 6.71 0.38
C GLU A 76 3.07 6.03 1.47
N ARG A 77 3.29 6.72 2.60
CA ARG A 77 3.98 6.15 3.78
C ARG A 77 3.17 5.02 4.40
N LEU A 78 1.88 5.24 4.62
CA LEU A 78 0.98 4.25 5.19
C LEU A 78 0.96 2.98 4.34
N LEU A 79 0.85 3.13 3.02
CA LEU A 79 0.82 1.99 2.09
C LEU A 79 2.16 1.27 2.01
N ALA A 80 3.28 1.99 2.07
CA ALA A 80 4.61 1.37 2.13
C ALA A 80 4.84 0.60 3.44
N GLU A 81 4.40 1.15 4.58
CA GLU A 81 4.46 0.46 5.88
C GLU A 81 3.65 -0.82 5.84
N TYR A 82 2.41 -0.76 5.35
CA TYR A 82 1.55 -1.93 5.27
C TYR A 82 2.10 -3.00 4.30
N ASP A 83 2.67 -2.61 3.16
CA ASP A 83 3.24 -3.57 2.20
C ASP A 83 4.45 -4.32 2.77
N VAL A 84 5.27 -3.65 3.60
CA VAL A 84 6.48 -4.25 4.19
C VAL A 84 6.18 -5.03 5.47
N LEU A 85 5.32 -4.51 6.35
CA LEU A 85 5.06 -5.08 7.67
C LEU A 85 3.79 -5.94 7.74
N GLY A 86 2.87 -5.81 6.78
CA GLY A 86 1.53 -6.39 6.84
C GLY A 86 0.55 -5.62 7.73
N PHE A 87 1.01 -4.56 8.41
CA PHE A 87 0.22 -3.62 9.19
C PHE A 87 0.86 -2.23 9.09
N ALA A 88 0.13 -1.17 9.46
CA ALA A 88 0.69 0.18 9.49
C ALA A 88 0.43 0.85 10.85
N ALA A 89 1.50 1.26 11.53
CA ALA A 89 1.40 2.04 12.77
C ALA A 89 0.82 3.44 12.50
N SER A 90 1.00 3.94 11.27
CA SER A 90 0.46 5.23 10.82
C SER A 90 -1.07 5.28 10.71
N GLY A 91 -1.76 4.13 10.77
CA GLY A 91 -3.21 4.04 10.66
C GLY A 91 -3.69 2.94 9.71
N HIS A 92 -5.00 2.80 9.57
CA HIS A 92 -5.59 1.70 8.79
C HIS A 92 -5.82 2.10 7.31
N PRO A 93 -5.52 1.23 6.32
CA PRO A 93 -5.65 1.55 4.89
C PRO A 93 -7.07 1.95 4.44
N LEU A 94 -8.11 1.48 5.15
CA LEU A 94 -9.50 1.84 4.85
C LEU A 94 -9.77 3.34 5.00
N SER A 95 -8.99 4.04 5.84
CA SER A 95 -9.11 5.49 6.02
C SER A 95 -8.93 6.27 4.71
N LEU A 96 -8.08 5.76 3.81
CA LEU A 96 -7.86 6.34 2.48
C LEU A 96 -9.08 6.16 1.55
N LEU A 97 -9.97 5.22 1.88
CA LEU A 97 -11.13 4.84 1.07
C LEU A 97 -12.46 5.35 1.64
N ARG A 98 -12.48 5.94 2.85
CA ARG A 98 -13.70 6.42 3.51
C ARG A 98 -14.54 7.35 2.62
N GLY A 99 -13.90 8.24 1.87
CA GLY A 99 -14.59 9.14 0.92
C GLY A 99 -15.26 8.43 -0.27
N ALA A 100 -14.85 7.20 -0.59
CA ALA A 100 -15.45 6.39 -1.66
C ALA A 100 -16.51 5.40 -1.13
N LEU A 101 -16.64 5.26 0.19
CA LEU A 101 -17.66 4.42 0.81
C LEU A 101 -19.00 5.18 0.90
N PRO A 102 -20.15 4.46 0.93
CA PRO A 102 -21.43 5.09 1.21
C PRO A 102 -21.41 5.84 2.55
N ARG A 103 -22.10 6.98 2.64
CA ARG A 103 -22.15 7.82 3.85
C ARG A 103 -22.76 7.10 5.08
N GLY A 104 -23.50 6.01 4.89
CA GLY A 104 -24.13 5.23 5.96
C GLY A 104 -23.25 4.13 6.57
N VAL A 105 -21.99 3.97 6.11
CA VAL A 105 -21.09 2.96 6.65
C VAL A 105 -20.65 3.32 8.07
N VAL A 106 -21.04 2.48 9.02
CA VAL A 106 -20.71 2.58 10.43
C VAL A 106 -19.34 1.96 10.69
N GLN A 107 -18.55 2.58 11.57
CA GLN A 107 -17.27 2.06 12.04
C GLN A 107 -17.49 0.98 13.11
N SER A 108 -16.60 -0.01 13.17
CA SER A 108 -16.74 -1.16 14.07
C SER A 108 -16.91 -0.79 15.55
N ASP A 109 -16.21 0.24 16.03
CA ASP A 109 -16.25 0.74 17.41
C ASP A 109 -17.56 1.42 17.81
N ALA A 110 -18.37 1.81 16.83
CA ALA A 110 -19.70 2.38 17.04
C ALA A 110 -20.79 1.30 17.13
N LEU A 111 -20.55 0.10 16.58
CA LEU A 111 -21.54 -1.00 16.56
C LEU A 111 -22.03 -1.40 17.96
N PRO A 112 -21.19 -1.48 19.02
CA PRO A 112 -21.66 -1.81 20.36
C PRO A 112 -22.69 -0.82 20.92
N ARG A 113 -22.73 0.43 20.42
CA ARG A 113 -23.63 1.49 20.89
C ARG A 113 -25.00 1.49 20.19
N LEU A 114 -25.16 0.73 19.12
CA LEU A 114 -26.42 0.63 18.36
C LEU A 114 -27.37 -0.40 18.99
N GLU A 115 -28.66 -0.28 18.73
CA GLU A 115 -29.65 -1.25 19.23
C GLU A 115 -29.53 -2.62 18.55
N HIS A 116 -29.95 -3.67 19.24
CA HIS A 116 -30.13 -4.99 18.60
C HIS A 116 -31.16 -4.90 17.47
N ASP A 117 -31.00 -5.70 16.42
CA ASP A 117 -31.81 -5.67 15.20
C ASP A 117 -31.76 -4.35 14.40
N ALA A 118 -30.85 -3.44 14.73
CA ALA A 118 -30.68 -2.22 13.94
C ALA A 118 -30.11 -2.53 12.54
N PRO A 119 -30.65 -1.92 11.47
CA PRO A 119 -30.06 -2.02 10.14
C PRO A 119 -28.73 -1.26 10.11
N VAL A 120 -27.68 -1.92 9.63
CA VAL A 120 -26.32 -1.38 9.59
C VAL A 120 -25.64 -1.65 8.26
N GLU A 121 -24.80 -0.71 7.85
CA GLU A 121 -23.83 -0.91 6.79
C GLU A 121 -22.43 -0.87 7.37
N VAL A 122 -21.62 -1.87 7.06
CA VAL A 122 -20.21 -1.95 7.49
C VAL A 122 -19.33 -2.17 6.27
N ALA A 123 -18.10 -1.69 6.33
CA ALA A 123 -17.10 -1.99 5.32
C ALA A 123 -15.75 -2.21 5.99
N GLY A 124 -14.99 -3.16 5.46
CA GLY A 124 -13.70 -3.50 6.05
C GLY A 124 -12.87 -4.43 5.18
N LEU A 125 -11.59 -4.46 5.49
CA LEU A 125 -10.65 -5.40 4.92
C LEU A 125 -10.95 -6.79 5.47
N VAL A 126 -10.97 -7.79 4.59
CA VAL A 126 -11.29 -9.14 5.03
C VAL A 126 -10.05 -9.83 5.59
N VAL A 127 -10.04 -10.02 6.90
CA VAL A 127 -8.95 -10.69 7.63
C VAL A 127 -9.03 -12.21 7.46
N ALA A 128 -10.23 -12.77 7.69
CA ALA A 128 -10.44 -14.20 7.68
C ALA A 128 -11.82 -14.59 7.13
N ARG A 129 -11.91 -15.80 6.60
CA ARG A 129 -13.15 -16.45 6.18
C ARG A 129 -13.16 -17.86 6.71
N GLN A 130 -14.27 -18.26 7.32
CA GLN A 130 -14.44 -19.60 7.86
C GLN A 130 -15.79 -20.15 7.41
N ARG A 131 -15.80 -21.41 7.00
CA ARG A 131 -17.02 -22.16 6.67
C ARG A 131 -16.93 -23.52 7.37
N PRO A 132 -17.23 -23.59 8.67
CA PRO A 132 -17.20 -24.84 9.40
C PRO A 132 -18.18 -25.83 8.77
N GLU A 133 -17.81 -27.11 8.69
CA GLU A 133 -18.70 -28.16 8.15
C GLU A 133 -19.98 -28.30 9.01
N THR A 134 -19.87 -28.06 10.30
CA THR A 134 -20.96 -28.13 11.29
C THR A 134 -21.94 -26.97 11.21
N ALA A 135 -21.58 -25.87 10.54
CA ALA A 135 -22.38 -24.65 10.51
C ALA A 135 -23.47 -24.65 9.44
N LYS A 136 -23.90 -25.83 8.93
CA LYS A 136 -24.99 -25.97 7.94
C LYS A 136 -24.87 -25.02 6.74
N GLY A 137 -23.64 -24.76 6.29
CA GLY A 137 -23.35 -23.92 5.14
C GLY A 137 -23.18 -22.43 5.41
N PHE A 138 -23.33 -21.96 6.66
CA PHE A 138 -23.02 -20.58 7.06
C PHE A 138 -21.54 -20.26 6.86
N VAL A 139 -21.27 -19.00 6.52
CA VAL A 139 -19.91 -18.48 6.34
C VAL A 139 -19.71 -17.32 7.32
N PHE A 140 -18.61 -17.38 8.07
CA PHE A 140 -18.17 -16.33 8.97
C PHE A 140 -17.06 -15.54 8.29
N VAL A 141 -17.19 -14.22 8.26
CA VAL A 141 -16.23 -13.31 7.66
C VAL A 141 -15.80 -12.30 8.71
N LEU A 142 -14.51 -12.22 8.97
CA LEU A 142 -13.93 -11.22 9.87
C LEU A 142 -13.49 -10.02 9.04
N LEU A 143 -14.11 -8.87 9.31
CA LEU A 143 -13.75 -7.58 8.71
C LEU A 143 -12.94 -6.75 9.69
N GLU A 144 -11.99 -5.98 9.17
CA GLU A 144 -11.19 -5.00 9.92
C GLU A 144 -11.38 -3.60 9.34
N ASP A 145 -11.57 -2.63 10.22
CA ASP A 145 -11.54 -1.20 9.93
C ASP A 145 -10.72 -0.44 10.98
N GLU A 146 -10.72 0.89 10.89
CA GLU A 146 -9.99 1.80 11.80
C GLU A 146 -10.33 1.58 13.28
N GLY A 147 -11.56 1.15 13.58
CA GLY A 147 -12.05 0.96 14.95
C GLY A 147 -11.76 -0.44 15.51
N GLY A 148 -11.34 -1.38 14.66
CA GLY A 148 -11.08 -2.76 15.03
C GLY A 148 -11.81 -3.77 14.14
N MET A 149 -12.21 -4.89 14.76
CA MET A 149 -12.75 -6.03 14.05
C MET A 149 -14.27 -6.11 14.15
N THR A 150 -14.91 -6.60 13.08
CA THR A 150 -16.35 -6.88 13.03
C THR A 150 -16.60 -8.26 12.44
N ASN A 151 -17.34 -9.07 13.19
CA ASN A 151 -17.79 -10.37 12.72
C ASN A 151 -19.03 -10.23 11.83
N VAL A 152 -18.95 -10.78 10.63
CA VAL A 152 -20.06 -10.84 9.69
C VAL A 152 -20.48 -12.29 9.50
N ILE A 153 -21.76 -12.58 9.77
CA ILE A 153 -22.36 -13.89 9.58
C ILE A 153 -23.14 -13.87 8.26
N VAL A 154 -22.79 -14.77 7.35
CA VAL A 154 -23.42 -14.89 6.04
C VAL A 154 -24.20 -16.19 5.98
N ARG A 155 -25.52 -16.07 5.78
CA ARG A 155 -26.41 -17.22 5.58
C ARG A 155 -26.14 -17.91 4.23
N PRO A 156 -26.45 -19.21 4.09
CA PRO A 156 -26.18 -19.97 2.86
C PRO A 156 -26.78 -19.33 1.60
N ASP A 157 -28.01 -18.83 1.66
CA ASP A 157 -28.72 -18.18 0.56
C ASP A 157 -28.04 -16.88 0.12
N VAL A 158 -27.59 -16.07 1.09
CA VAL A 158 -26.84 -14.83 0.85
C VAL A 158 -25.45 -15.15 0.29
N TYR A 159 -24.81 -16.19 0.81
CA TYR A 159 -23.50 -16.63 0.33
C TYR A 159 -23.55 -17.06 -1.13
N GLU A 160 -24.52 -17.89 -1.54
CA GLU A 160 -24.62 -18.31 -2.93
C GLU A 160 -24.92 -17.13 -3.86
N ARG A 161 -25.72 -16.15 -3.43
CA ARG A 161 -26.00 -14.93 -4.20
C ARG A 161 -24.77 -14.04 -4.38
N TYR A 162 -23.94 -13.90 -3.35
CA TYR A 162 -22.79 -12.98 -3.34
C TYR A 162 -21.43 -13.71 -3.30
N ARG A 163 -21.40 -14.96 -3.76
CA ARG A 163 -20.26 -15.88 -3.66
C ARG A 163 -18.96 -15.28 -4.19
N ALA A 164 -19.03 -14.61 -5.34
CA ALA A 164 -17.86 -13.99 -5.99
C ALA A 164 -17.26 -12.88 -5.12
N ALA A 165 -18.11 -12.02 -4.55
CA ALA A 165 -17.67 -10.96 -3.64
C ALA A 165 -17.05 -11.58 -2.37
N ILE A 166 -17.79 -12.44 -1.69
CA ILE A 166 -17.39 -12.97 -0.39
C ILE A 166 -16.11 -13.79 -0.49
N ARG A 167 -15.91 -14.59 -1.55
CA ARG A 167 -14.71 -15.43 -1.70
C ARG A 167 -13.52 -14.71 -2.35
N GLY A 168 -13.80 -13.73 -3.20
CA GLY A 168 -12.80 -13.15 -4.10
C GLY A 168 -12.23 -11.82 -3.64
N GLU A 169 -13.01 -11.03 -2.90
CA GLU A 169 -12.73 -9.61 -2.73
C GLU A 169 -12.09 -9.33 -1.37
N PRO A 170 -10.97 -8.61 -1.33
CA PRO A 170 -10.24 -8.33 -0.08
C PRO A 170 -10.86 -7.18 0.70
N LEU A 171 -11.73 -6.38 0.07
CA LEU A 171 -12.49 -5.30 0.68
C LEU A 171 -13.97 -5.55 0.45
N LEU A 172 -14.73 -5.69 1.53
CA LEU A 172 -16.16 -5.91 1.48
C LEU A 172 -16.91 -4.71 2.04
N TRP A 173 -18.02 -4.39 1.38
CA TRP A 173 -19.11 -3.61 1.96
C TRP A 173 -20.28 -4.56 2.18
N VAL A 174 -20.82 -4.53 3.38
CA VAL A 174 -21.90 -5.41 3.83
C VAL A 174 -23.01 -4.54 4.38
N ARG A 175 -24.24 -4.79 3.91
CA ARG A 175 -25.46 -4.31 4.54
C ARG A 175 -26.15 -5.48 5.20
N GLY A 176 -26.62 -5.26 6.42
CA GLY A 176 -27.24 -6.29 7.21
C GLY A 176 -27.87 -5.73 8.47
N THR A 177 -28.11 -6.65 9.40
CA THR A 177 -28.77 -6.35 10.66
C THR A 177 -27.85 -6.70 11.81
N LEU A 178 -27.81 -5.85 12.84
CA LEU A 178 -26.95 -6.05 14.00
C LEU A 178 -27.52 -7.13 14.92
N ALA A 179 -26.77 -8.21 15.11
CA ALA A 179 -27.09 -9.28 16.03
C ALA A 179 -26.15 -9.20 17.24
N LYS A 180 -26.72 -8.87 18.39
CA LYS A 180 -26.01 -8.90 19.68
C LYS A 180 -26.41 -10.16 20.44
N ASP A 181 -25.43 -10.98 20.81
CA ASP A 181 -25.64 -12.23 21.54
C ASP A 181 -24.54 -12.41 22.59
N ASP A 182 -24.91 -12.59 23.86
CA ASP A 182 -24.01 -12.85 24.99
C ASP A 182 -22.71 -12.01 25.00
N GLY A 183 -22.83 -10.71 24.73
CA GLY A 183 -21.70 -9.76 24.73
C GLY A 183 -20.89 -9.70 23.44
N THR A 184 -21.22 -10.51 22.43
CA THR A 184 -20.62 -10.47 21.09
C THR A 184 -21.49 -9.65 20.14
N VAL A 185 -20.84 -8.81 19.33
CA VAL A 185 -21.51 -8.01 18.29
C VAL A 185 -21.20 -8.63 16.93
N ASN A 186 -22.26 -9.09 16.25
CA ASN A 186 -22.19 -9.68 14.92
C ASN A 186 -23.08 -8.89 13.95
N VAL A 187 -22.73 -8.91 12.67
CA VAL A 187 -23.58 -8.37 11.59
C VAL A 187 -24.09 -9.53 10.75
N LEU A 188 -25.41 -9.71 10.72
CA LEU A 188 -26.05 -10.70 9.87
C LEU A 188 -26.20 -10.12 8.46
N ALA A 189 -25.41 -10.64 7.51
CA ALA A 189 -25.35 -10.10 6.17
C ALA A 189 -26.63 -10.39 5.37
N GLU A 190 -27.14 -9.37 4.70
CA GLU A 190 -28.23 -9.47 3.71
C GLU A 190 -27.74 -9.19 2.31
N VAL A 191 -26.80 -8.24 2.19
CA VAL A 191 -26.15 -7.86 0.94
C VAL A 191 -24.65 -7.77 1.19
N ALA A 192 -23.86 -8.47 0.40
CA ALA A 192 -22.40 -8.36 0.42
C ALA A 192 -21.90 -7.99 -0.98
N LYS A 193 -21.22 -6.85 -1.10
CA LYS A 193 -20.58 -6.45 -2.35
C LYS A 193 -19.10 -6.24 -2.12
N GLY A 194 -18.30 -6.82 -3.00
CA GLY A 194 -16.92 -6.43 -3.11
C GLY A 194 -16.87 -5.00 -3.58
N ARG A 195 -16.10 -4.16 -2.89
CA ARG A 195 -15.65 -2.90 -3.48
C ARG A 195 -14.42 -3.20 -4.30
N SER A 196 -14.67 -3.97 -5.36
CA SER A 196 -13.69 -4.24 -6.37
C SER A 196 -13.53 -2.98 -7.20
N CYS A 197 -12.29 -2.60 -7.47
CA CYS A 197 -12.00 -1.66 -8.56
C CYS A 197 -12.10 -2.40 -9.90
N ARG A 198 -13.10 -3.27 -10.09
CA ARG A 198 -13.25 -4.14 -11.26
C ARG A 198 -14.05 -3.37 -12.31
N GLY A 199 -13.43 -2.33 -12.84
CA GLY A 199 -14.03 -1.49 -13.89
C GLY A 199 -13.21 -0.25 -14.22
N ASP A 200 -12.50 0.31 -13.24
CA ASP A 200 -11.52 1.36 -13.47
C ASP A 200 -10.30 1.09 -12.59
N ARG A 201 -9.22 0.65 -13.24
CA ARG A 201 -7.92 0.42 -12.59
C ARG A 201 -7.39 1.79 -12.19
N ARG A 202 -7.77 2.38 -11.05
CA ARG A 202 -7.07 3.51 -10.39
C ARG A 202 -7.99 4.12 -9.33
N LEU A 203 -7.82 3.77 -8.06
CA LEU A 203 -8.11 4.73 -6.99
C LEU A 203 -6.97 5.75 -7.01
N ARG A 204 -7.21 6.92 -7.62
CA ARG A 204 -6.33 8.07 -7.47
C ARG A 204 -6.51 8.60 -6.06
N ILE A 205 -5.50 8.43 -5.23
CA ILE A 205 -5.42 9.20 -3.99
C ILE A 205 -5.08 10.64 -4.41
N PRO A 206 -5.84 11.67 -3.95
CA PRO A 206 -5.53 13.05 -4.26
C PRO A 206 -4.08 13.39 -3.83
N HIS A 207 -3.37 14.11 -4.69
CA HIS A 207 -1.97 14.53 -4.50
C HIS A 207 -0.89 13.43 -4.47
N SER A 208 -1.16 12.19 -4.89
CA SER A 208 -0.11 11.18 -5.05
C SER A 208 -0.12 10.51 -6.42
N THR A 209 1.06 10.08 -6.88
CA THR A 209 1.23 9.28 -8.10
C THR A 209 0.84 7.81 -7.88
N LEU A 210 0.42 7.47 -6.66
CA LEU A 210 0.22 6.11 -6.19
C LEU A 210 -1.01 5.46 -6.79
N ARG A 211 -0.89 4.16 -7.09
CA ARG A 211 -2.00 3.34 -7.56
C ARG A 211 -2.19 2.18 -6.59
N ILE A 212 -3.34 2.14 -5.92
CA ILE A 212 -3.72 0.96 -5.14
C ILE A 212 -4.12 -0.15 -6.13
N ARG A 213 -3.34 -1.24 -6.17
CA ARG A 213 -3.77 -2.48 -6.81
C ARG A 213 -4.20 -3.43 -5.71
N LEU A 214 -5.49 -3.68 -5.57
CA LEU A 214 -6.00 -4.74 -4.70
C LEU A 214 -5.70 -6.09 -5.37
N SER A 215 -4.76 -6.86 -4.83
CA SER A 215 -4.52 -8.24 -5.25
C SER A 215 -4.56 -9.20 -4.06
N LYS A 216 -5.02 -10.42 -4.33
CA LYS A 216 -5.16 -11.51 -3.36
C LYS A 216 -3.78 -12.03 -2.97
N VAL A 217 -3.35 -11.83 -1.73
CA VAL A 217 -2.15 -12.50 -1.19
C VAL A 217 -2.52 -13.93 -0.79
N HIS A 218 -1.74 -14.91 -1.23
CA HIS A 218 -1.87 -16.30 -0.79
C HIS A 218 -1.27 -16.45 0.61
N ALA A 219 -2.04 -16.99 1.55
CA ALA A 219 -1.52 -17.47 2.83
C ALA A 219 -0.44 -18.55 2.61
N PRO A 220 0.60 -18.62 3.45
CA PRO A 220 1.49 -19.79 3.47
C PRO A 220 0.68 -21.05 3.84
N ARG A 221 0.97 -22.17 3.15
CA ARG A 221 0.25 -23.45 3.32
C ARG A 221 0.42 -23.97 4.75
N GLY A 222 -0.67 -24.26 5.47
CA GLY A 222 -0.63 -25.05 6.72
C GLY A 222 -1.57 -24.63 7.85
N ALA A 223 -2.16 -23.43 7.81
CA ALA A 223 -3.18 -23.03 8.76
C ALA A 223 -4.56 -23.18 8.11
N GLY A 224 -5.51 -23.87 8.75
CA GLY A 224 -6.91 -24.01 8.28
C GLY A 224 -7.73 -22.71 8.27
N VAL A 225 -7.05 -21.56 8.17
CA VAL A 225 -7.55 -20.21 8.05
C VAL A 225 -6.90 -19.61 6.80
N GLU A 226 -7.70 -19.36 5.76
CA GLU A 226 -7.25 -18.54 4.62
C GLU A 226 -7.02 -17.10 5.11
N GLY A 227 -5.81 -16.79 5.57
CA GLY A 227 -5.38 -15.42 5.83
C GLY A 227 -5.17 -14.70 4.50
N LEU A 228 -5.93 -13.63 4.24
CA LEU A 228 -5.69 -12.78 3.08
C LEU A 228 -4.90 -11.55 3.51
N GLY A 229 -3.73 -11.38 2.90
CA GLY A 229 -3.07 -10.08 2.85
C GLY A 229 -3.57 -9.27 1.66
N LEU A 230 -3.50 -7.95 1.81
CA LEU A 230 -3.55 -7.02 0.68
C LEU A 230 -2.11 -6.82 0.20
N THR A 231 -1.86 -6.99 -1.10
CA THR A 231 -0.62 -6.42 -1.66
C THR A 231 -0.92 -4.99 -2.06
N PHE A 232 -0.18 -4.03 -1.51
CA PHE A 232 -0.28 -2.64 -1.93
C PHE A 232 0.90 -2.35 -2.83
N SER A 233 0.76 -2.60 -4.13
CA SER A 233 1.87 -2.37 -5.04
C SER A 233 2.10 -0.86 -5.25
N LEU A 234 3.08 -0.33 -4.53
CA LEU A 234 3.77 0.90 -4.88
C LEU A 234 4.50 0.66 -6.21
N ASP A 235 4.21 1.44 -7.25
CA ASP A 235 5.07 1.40 -8.44
C ASP A 235 6.41 2.06 -8.11
N GLN A 236 7.39 1.23 -7.74
CA GLN A 236 8.77 1.63 -7.41
C GLN A 236 9.42 2.47 -8.53
N ARG A 237 8.94 2.38 -9.78
CA ARG A 237 9.42 3.21 -10.90
C ARG A 237 8.93 4.66 -10.83
N GLU A 238 7.78 4.92 -10.20
CA GLU A 238 7.27 6.28 -9.99
C GLU A 238 7.76 6.92 -8.68
N VAL A 239 8.30 6.12 -7.76
CA VAL A 239 8.93 6.59 -6.50
C VAL A 239 10.04 7.59 -6.78
N PHE A 240 10.84 7.37 -7.82
CA PHE A 240 11.93 8.27 -8.21
C PHE A 240 11.54 9.26 -9.32
N ARG A 241 10.25 9.44 -9.60
CA ARG A 241 9.82 10.42 -10.61
C ARG A 241 10.13 11.81 -10.09
N CYS A 242 11.25 12.34 -10.56
CA CYS A 242 11.66 13.70 -10.31
C CYS A 242 10.54 14.61 -10.83
N HIS A 243 9.93 15.40 -9.94
CA HIS A 243 9.18 16.55 -10.39
C HIS A 243 10.23 17.52 -10.92
N SER A 244 10.61 17.34 -12.19
CA SER A 244 11.23 18.42 -12.94
C SER A 244 10.22 19.56 -12.85
N ALA A 245 10.52 20.55 -12.01
CA ALA A 245 9.91 21.85 -12.15
C ALA A 245 10.11 22.20 -13.62
N LYS A 246 9.03 22.14 -14.41
CA LYS A 246 9.02 22.74 -15.74
C LYS A 246 9.39 24.19 -15.51
N SER A 247 10.67 24.50 -15.62
CA SER A 247 11.10 25.86 -15.90
C SER A 247 10.26 26.25 -17.12
N ARG A 248 9.39 27.25 -16.94
CA ARG A 248 8.68 27.86 -18.04
C ARG A 248 9.75 28.47 -18.93
N ARG A 249 10.29 27.71 -19.87
CA ARG A 249 10.90 28.30 -21.07
C ARG A 249 9.75 28.76 -21.93
N SER A 250 9.43 30.04 -21.80
CA SER A 250 8.61 30.77 -22.75
C SER A 250 9.23 30.64 -24.14
N PRO A 251 8.47 30.27 -25.19
CA PRO A 251 8.95 30.34 -26.56
C PRO A 251 8.77 31.79 -27.06
N GLY A 252 9.85 32.42 -27.52
CA GLY A 252 9.73 33.64 -28.33
C GLY A 252 10.70 34.75 -27.96
N ALA A 253 11.84 34.78 -28.64
CA ALA A 253 12.41 36.00 -29.24
C ALA A 253 13.55 35.56 -30.16
N ALA A 254 13.21 35.29 -31.41
CA ALA A 254 14.18 35.34 -32.48
C ALA A 254 14.61 36.82 -32.64
N SER A 255 15.88 37.12 -32.38
CA SER A 255 16.52 38.33 -32.90
C SER A 255 17.81 37.91 -33.57
N GLY A 256 17.91 38.16 -34.87
CA GLY A 256 18.98 37.67 -35.73
C GLY A 256 20.36 38.20 -35.35
N ALA A 257 21.35 37.32 -35.47
CA ALA A 257 22.75 37.69 -35.59
C ALA A 257 23.23 37.22 -36.96
N SER A 258 23.42 38.21 -37.83
CA SER A 258 24.00 38.12 -39.16
C SER A 258 25.35 37.41 -39.14
N LYS A 259 25.50 36.40 -40.02
CA LYS A 259 26.79 35.81 -40.38
C LYS A 259 27.67 36.87 -41.04
N ARG A 260 28.83 37.18 -40.48
CA ARG A 260 29.96 37.73 -41.24
C ARG A 260 31.08 36.69 -41.30
N PRO A 261 31.67 36.43 -42.48
CA PRO A 261 32.80 35.52 -42.61
C PRO A 261 34.09 36.23 -42.21
N PHE A 262 34.99 35.46 -41.60
CA PHE A 262 36.41 35.76 -41.42
C PHE A 262 37.06 36.09 -42.78
N ARG A 263 37.82 37.17 -42.84
CA ARG A 263 38.87 37.38 -43.86
C ARG A 263 40.14 37.86 -43.15
N THR A 264 41.19 37.05 -43.35
CA THR A 264 42.65 37.29 -43.27
C THR A 264 43.17 38.24 -42.20
#